data_AF-A2SPY9-F1
#
_entry.id   AF-A2SPY9-F1
#
_cell.length_a   1.000
_cell.length_b   1.000
_cell.length_c   1.000
_cell.angle_alpha   90.00
_cell.angle_beta   90.00
_cell.angle_gamma   90.00
#
_symmetry.space_group_name_H-M   'P 1'
#
loop_
_entity.id
_entity.type
_entity.pdbx_description
1 polymer ?
#
loop_
_entity_poly.entity_id
_entity_poly.type
_entity_poly.pdbx_seq_one_letter_code
_entity_poly.pdbx_strand_id
1 'polypeptide(L)'
;MLEILKESLLTCPMVKREKDGVVYNYFINPLTDGIPEVTAELLRDVTAAMMVSLDLKNVDKIVVSEAMGIHIGTALTLATGIPFVVIRKREYRLPGEVVIGQETGYSKGTLYMNCVHKGDRVVIIDDVISTGGTIKGILPALKIAGAELVDILFVVNRGSPDIGIPYKTLVTIDVDENGVKIIDSAF
;
A
#
# COMPACT_ATOMS: atom_id res chain seq x y z
N MET A 1 -9.43 -13.93 10.83
CA MET A 1 -8.93 -13.22 9.64
C MET A 1 -7.46 -12.92 9.89
N LEU A 2 -6.66 -12.77 8.85
CA LEU A 2 -5.23 -12.49 8.90
C LEU A 2 -4.34 -13.65 9.37
N GLU A 3 -4.85 -14.84 9.61
CA GLU A 3 -4.00 -15.97 10.06
C GLU A 3 -2.96 -16.36 9.01
N ILE A 4 -3.33 -16.35 7.73
CA ILE A 4 -2.42 -16.68 6.62
C ILE A 4 -1.44 -15.54 6.42
N LEU A 5 -1.89 -14.28 6.54
CA LEU A 5 -1.00 -13.12 6.49
C LEU A 5 0.04 -13.19 7.62
N LYS A 6 -0.39 -13.38 8.86
CA LYS A 6 0.47 -13.45 10.04
C LYS A 6 1.51 -14.57 9.91
N GLU A 7 1.08 -15.77 9.53
CA GLU A 7 2.00 -16.90 9.28
C GLU A 7 3.00 -16.57 8.16
N SER A 8 2.53 -15.96 7.06
CA SER A 8 3.41 -15.58 5.94
C SER A 8 4.47 -14.55 6.33
N LEU A 9 4.20 -13.71 7.33
CA LEU A 9 5.14 -12.74 7.87
C LEU A 9 6.12 -13.40 8.84
N LEU A 10 5.63 -14.24 9.75
CA LEU A 10 6.47 -14.91 10.75
C LEU A 10 7.46 -15.91 10.12
N THR A 11 7.11 -16.50 8.97
CA THR A 11 7.90 -17.56 8.31
C THR A 11 8.65 -17.07 7.08
N CYS A 12 8.57 -15.78 6.73
CA CYS A 12 9.17 -15.28 5.50
C CYS A 12 10.71 -15.35 5.50
N PRO A 13 11.35 -15.52 4.33
CA PRO A 13 12.78 -15.38 4.20
C PRO A 13 13.29 -14.00 4.65
N MET A 14 14.43 -14.02 5.35
CA MET A 14 15.13 -12.82 5.80
C MET A 14 16.44 -12.67 5.04
N VAL A 15 16.73 -11.46 4.57
CA VAL A 15 18.02 -11.10 3.95
C VAL A 15 18.59 -9.84 4.59
N LYS A 16 19.91 -9.66 4.50
CA LYS A 16 20.55 -8.39 4.85
C LYS A 16 20.56 -7.49 3.62
N ARG A 17 20.20 -6.23 3.81
CA ARG A 17 20.38 -5.16 2.81
C ARG A 17 21.28 -4.09 3.40
N GLU A 18 21.99 -3.39 2.53
CA GLU A 18 22.82 -2.26 2.91
C GLU A 18 22.26 -1.00 2.26
N LYS A 19 22.19 0.09 3.03
CA LYS A 19 21.80 1.40 2.54
C LYS A 19 22.59 2.46 3.27
N ASP A 20 23.23 3.35 2.50
CA ASP A 20 24.04 4.45 3.04
C ASP A 20 25.10 3.96 4.06
N GLY A 21 25.69 2.79 3.81
CA GLY A 21 26.67 2.14 4.70
C GLY A 21 26.08 1.44 5.93
N VAL A 22 24.75 1.47 6.11
CA VAL A 22 24.05 0.81 7.22
C VAL A 22 23.44 -0.50 6.74
N VAL A 23 23.87 -1.61 7.33
CA VAL A 23 23.28 -2.93 7.09
C VAL A 23 22.05 -3.11 7.97
N TYR A 24 20.95 -3.56 7.39
CA TYR A 24 19.69 -3.80 8.07
C TYR A 24 19.02 -5.10 7.62
N ASN A 25 18.17 -5.65 8.50
CA ASN A 25 17.39 -6.85 8.20
C ASN A 25 16.17 -6.49 7.33
N TYR A 26 15.98 -7.24 6.26
CA TYR A 26 14.90 -7.07 5.29
C TYR A 26 14.12 -8.38 5.15
N PHE A 27 12.82 -8.30 5.34
CA PHE A 27 11.91 -9.43 5.18
C PHE A 27 11.42 -9.47 3.73
N ILE A 28 11.28 -10.67 3.17
CA ILE A 28 10.81 -10.89 1.80
C ILE A 28 9.49 -11.64 1.88
N ASN A 29 8.37 -10.94 1.68
CA ASN A 29 7.04 -11.53 1.84
C ASN A 29 6.27 -11.55 0.51
N PRO A 30 5.40 -12.55 0.27
CA PRO A 30 4.63 -12.63 -0.96
C PRO A 30 3.88 -11.33 -1.30
N LEU A 31 3.25 -10.68 -0.31
CA LEU A 31 2.49 -9.46 -0.58
C LEU A 31 3.36 -8.22 -0.79
N THR A 32 4.51 -8.13 -0.12
CA THR A 32 5.35 -6.92 -0.16
C THR A 32 6.45 -6.95 -1.21
N ASP A 33 6.79 -8.13 -1.71
CA ASP A 33 7.88 -8.32 -2.66
C ASP A 33 7.45 -9.14 -3.89
N GLY A 34 6.28 -9.79 -3.85
CA GLY A 34 5.83 -10.71 -4.90
C GLY A 34 6.60 -12.04 -4.90
N ILE A 35 7.40 -12.30 -3.87
CA ILE A 35 8.21 -13.49 -3.67
C ILE A 35 8.22 -13.89 -2.17
N PRO A 36 8.12 -15.19 -1.82
CA PRO A 36 7.69 -16.31 -2.68
C PRO A 36 6.26 -16.09 -3.22
N GLU A 37 5.67 -17.11 -3.86
CA GLU A 37 4.41 -16.96 -4.59
C GLU A 37 3.27 -16.32 -3.77
N VAL A 38 2.54 -15.42 -4.41
CA VAL A 38 1.29 -14.87 -3.85
C VAL A 38 0.16 -15.87 -4.05
N THR A 39 -0.24 -16.53 -2.97
CA THR A 39 -1.29 -17.55 -3.02
C THR A 39 -2.69 -16.92 -3.01
N ALA A 40 -3.67 -17.66 -3.54
CA ALA A 40 -5.06 -17.20 -3.54
C ALA A 40 -5.64 -17.15 -2.12
N GLU A 41 -5.18 -18.05 -1.24
CA GLU A 41 -5.53 -18.12 0.18
C GLU A 41 -5.10 -16.84 0.90
N LEU A 42 -3.85 -16.40 0.69
CA LEU A 42 -3.31 -15.17 1.26
C LEU A 42 -4.06 -13.94 0.75
N LEU A 43 -4.34 -13.85 -0.55
CA LEU A 43 -5.14 -12.76 -1.11
C LEU A 43 -6.56 -12.73 -0.52
N ARG A 44 -7.23 -13.87 -0.41
CA ARG A 44 -8.57 -13.94 0.20
C ARG A 44 -8.57 -13.50 1.66
N ASP A 45 -7.55 -13.91 2.42
CA ASP A 45 -7.42 -13.57 3.84
C ASP A 45 -7.25 -12.05 4.04
N VAL A 46 -6.37 -11.42 3.26
CA VAL A 46 -6.17 -9.97 3.29
C VAL A 46 -7.37 -9.21 2.74
N THR A 47 -7.97 -9.65 1.63
CA THR A 47 -9.16 -9.00 1.06
C THR A 47 -10.34 -9.01 2.02
N ALA A 48 -10.59 -10.13 2.72
CA ALA A 48 -11.65 -10.19 3.73
C ALA A 48 -11.44 -9.17 4.85
N ALA A 49 -10.20 -9.06 5.35
CA ALA A 49 -9.87 -8.08 6.38
C ALA A 49 -10.01 -6.63 5.86
N MET A 50 -9.54 -6.33 4.64
CA MET A 50 -9.70 -5.01 4.02
C MET A 50 -11.16 -4.59 3.88
N MET A 51 -12.05 -5.52 3.47
CA MET A 51 -13.48 -5.23 3.32
C MET A 51 -14.17 -4.89 4.64
N VAL A 52 -13.69 -5.44 5.75
CA VAL A 52 -14.20 -5.13 7.10
C VAL A 52 -13.60 -3.82 7.63
N SER A 53 -12.33 -3.55 7.33
CA SER A 53 -11.60 -2.40 7.85
C SER A 53 -11.86 -1.09 7.09
N LEU A 54 -12.04 -1.14 5.77
CA LEU A 54 -12.22 0.05 4.92
C LEU A 54 -13.65 0.60 4.98
N ASP A 55 -13.80 1.93 5.00
CA ASP A 55 -15.06 2.57 4.60
C ASP A 55 -15.17 2.57 3.08
N LEU A 56 -15.98 1.65 2.57
CA LEU A 56 -16.24 1.48 1.13
C LEU A 56 -17.56 2.13 0.67
N LYS A 57 -18.21 2.93 1.53
CA LYS A 57 -19.51 3.53 1.19
C LYS A 57 -19.35 4.59 0.10
N ASN A 58 -20.04 4.35 -1.02
CA ASN A 58 -20.04 5.23 -2.18
C ASN A 58 -18.62 5.54 -2.69
N VAL A 59 -17.73 4.55 -2.68
CA VAL A 59 -16.37 4.69 -3.23
C VAL A 59 -16.41 4.41 -4.73
N ASP A 60 -15.88 5.33 -5.52
CA ASP A 60 -15.83 5.26 -6.97
C ASP A 60 -14.56 4.55 -7.46
N LYS A 61 -13.42 4.74 -6.77
CA LYS A 61 -12.12 4.20 -7.18
C LYS A 61 -11.26 3.75 -6.00
N ILE A 62 -10.54 2.66 -6.20
CA ILE A 62 -9.42 2.24 -5.35
C ILE A 62 -8.13 2.78 -5.99
N VAL A 63 -7.32 3.52 -5.25
CA VAL A 63 -6.02 4.04 -5.71
C VAL A 63 -4.91 3.18 -5.12
N VAL A 64 -4.05 2.62 -5.98
CA VAL A 64 -2.90 1.81 -5.55
C VAL A 64 -1.60 2.31 -6.19
N SER A 65 -0.47 2.09 -5.54
CA SER A 65 0.84 2.35 -6.16
C SER A 65 1.35 1.10 -6.90
N GLU A 66 2.04 1.31 -8.02
CA GLU A 66 2.80 0.21 -8.60
C GLU A 66 4.02 -0.15 -7.72
N ALA A 67 4.44 -1.42 -7.65
CA ALA A 67 3.82 -2.60 -8.27
C ALA A 67 2.99 -3.42 -7.27
N MET A 68 3.32 -3.35 -5.97
CA MET A 68 2.79 -4.29 -4.97
C MET A 68 1.37 -3.96 -4.49
N GLY A 69 0.91 -2.72 -4.66
CA GLY A 69 -0.51 -2.42 -4.48
C GLY A 69 -1.42 -3.08 -5.52
N ILE A 70 -0.90 -3.52 -6.68
CA ILE A 70 -1.71 -4.00 -7.81
C ILE A 70 -2.44 -5.30 -7.50
N HIS A 71 -1.78 -6.31 -6.92
CA HIS A 71 -2.42 -7.60 -6.65
C HIS A 71 -3.49 -7.49 -5.56
N ILE A 72 -3.23 -6.68 -4.53
CA ILE A 72 -4.19 -6.39 -3.45
C ILE A 72 -5.38 -5.58 -4.00
N GLY A 73 -5.11 -4.56 -4.82
CA GLY A 73 -6.14 -3.78 -5.54
C GLY A 73 -7.00 -4.64 -6.45
N THR A 74 -6.38 -5.54 -7.22
CA THR A 74 -7.10 -6.49 -8.08
C THR A 74 -8.04 -7.37 -7.26
N ALA A 75 -7.56 -7.94 -6.15
CA ALA A 75 -8.38 -8.79 -5.30
C ALA A 75 -9.56 -8.03 -4.68
N LEU A 76 -9.35 -6.80 -4.21
CA LEU A 76 -10.42 -5.96 -3.67
C LEU A 76 -11.44 -5.53 -4.74
N THR A 77 -10.98 -5.20 -5.96
CA THR A 77 -11.86 -4.90 -7.10
C THR A 77 -12.74 -6.09 -7.46
N LEU A 78 -12.18 -7.30 -7.51
CA LEU A 78 -12.95 -8.51 -7.78
C LEU A 78 -14.02 -8.78 -6.69
N ALA A 79 -13.73 -8.44 -5.44
CA ALA A 79 -14.65 -8.66 -4.32
C ALA A 79 -15.74 -7.57 -4.20
N THR A 80 -15.49 -6.34 -4.66
CA THR A 80 -16.36 -5.18 -4.41
C THR A 80 -17.02 -4.61 -5.67
N GLY A 81 -16.47 -4.90 -6.86
CA GLY A 81 -16.86 -4.26 -8.12
C GLY A 81 -16.31 -2.83 -8.29
N ILE A 82 -15.62 -2.26 -7.29
CA ILE A 82 -15.03 -0.93 -7.37
C ILE A 82 -13.77 -1.01 -8.24
N PRO A 83 -13.65 -0.21 -9.32
CA PRO A 83 -12.46 -0.23 -10.17
C PRO A 83 -11.26 0.34 -9.43
N PHE A 84 -10.06 -0.19 -9.72
CA PHE A 84 -8.81 0.39 -9.21
C PHE A 84 -8.05 1.15 -10.31
N VAL A 85 -7.32 2.18 -9.89
CA VAL A 85 -6.36 2.92 -10.70
C VAL A 85 -4.97 2.79 -10.10
N VAL A 86 -3.95 2.83 -10.96
CA VAL A 86 -2.56 2.60 -10.55
C VAL A 86 -1.75 3.89 -10.71
N ILE A 87 -1.12 4.33 -9.63
CA ILE A 87 -0.08 5.36 -9.64
C ILE A 87 1.17 4.76 -10.27
N ARG A 88 1.67 5.37 -11.36
CA ARG A 88 2.75 4.83 -12.20
C ARG A 88 4.03 5.64 -12.03
N LYS A 89 5.20 5.02 -12.22
CA LYS A 89 6.50 5.71 -12.34
C LYS A 89 6.75 6.26 -13.75
N ARG A 90 5.94 5.87 -14.74
CA ARG A 90 6.03 6.33 -16.13
C ARG A 90 4.85 7.23 -16.47
N GLU A 91 5.12 8.30 -17.20
CA GLU A 91 4.09 9.17 -17.79
C GLU A 91 3.37 8.47 -18.95
N TYR A 92 2.09 8.79 -19.10
CA TYR A 92 1.26 8.36 -20.22
C TYR A 92 0.72 9.53 -21.04
N ARG A 93 0.85 10.77 -20.55
CA ARG A 93 0.44 12.00 -21.24
C ARG A 93 -1.05 12.02 -21.61
N LEU A 94 -1.89 11.35 -20.82
CA LEU A 94 -3.33 11.37 -21.00
C LEU A 94 -3.91 12.70 -20.51
N PRO A 95 -5.04 13.16 -21.07
CA PRO A 95 -5.75 14.32 -20.54
C PRO A 95 -6.09 14.14 -19.06
N GLY A 96 -5.68 15.11 -18.22
CA GLY A 96 -5.91 15.08 -16.78
C GLY A 96 -4.88 14.29 -15.97
N GLU A 97 -3.78 13.84 -16.57
CA GLU A 97 -2.65 13.25 -15.84
C GLU A 97 -2.10 14.25 -14.81
N VAL A 98 -1.95 13.80 -13.56
CA VAL A 98 -1.36 14.60 -12.47
C VAL A 98 0.04 14.10 -12.19
N VAL A 99 1.01 14.99 -12.32
CA VAL A 99 2.41 14.74 -11.96
C VAL A 99 2.57 14.85 -10.44
N ILE A 100 3.13 13.81 -9.83
CA ILE A 100 3.37 13.71 -8.41
C ILE A 100 4.86 13.84 -8.16
N GLY A 101 5.26 14.96 -7.53
CA GLY A 101 6.61 15.10 -7.00
C GLY A 101 6.75 14.27 -5.73
N GLN A 102 7.64 13.27 -5.75
CA GLN A 102 7.99 12.52 -4.55
C GLN A 102 9.32 13.05 -4.00
N GLU A 103 9.26 13.83 -2.93
CA GLU A 103 10.44 14.07 -2.10
C GLU A 103 10.56 12.93 -1.10
N THR A 104 11.18 11.82 -1.52
CA THR A 104 11.80 10.95 -0.52
C THR A 104 13.20 11.48 -0.28
N GLY A 105 13.68 11.46 0.97
CA GLY A 105 15.08 11.77 1.28
C GLY A 105 16.11 10.87 0.56
N TYR A 106 15.64 9.88 -0.22
CA TYR A 106 16.42 8.79 -0.81
C TYR A 106 16.43 8.79 -2.35
N SER A 107 15.44 9.41 -2.99
CA SER A 107 15.32 9.54 -4.44
C SER A 107 14.24 10.58 -4.78
N LYS A 108 14.54 11.48 -5.71
CA LYS A 108 13.50 12.26 -6.39
C LYS A 108 12.86 11.35 -7.42
N GLY A 109 11.73 10.76 -7.05
CA GLY A 109 10.87 10.02 -7.95
C GLY A 109 9.80 10.96 -8.49
N THR A 110 9.45 10.80 -9.76
CA THR A 110 8.21 11.36 -10.29
C THR A 110 7.23 10.21 -10.46
N LEU A 111 6.06 10.35 -9.86
CA LEU A 111 4.93 9.45 -10.06
C LEU A 111 3.85 10.16 -10.86
N TYR A 112 2.95 9.39 -11.44
CA TYR A 112 1.91 9.88 -12.34
C TYR A 112 0.59 9.23 -11.98
N MET A 113 -0.42 10.06 -11.73
CA MET A 113 -1.79 9.63 -11.48
C MET A 113 -2.65 9.92 -12.71
N ASN A 114 -3.36 8.90 -13.16
CA ASN A 114 -4.31 9.00 -14.26
C ASN A 114 -5.68 8.50 -13.80
N CYS A 115 -6.73 8.90 -14.52
CA CYS A 115 -8.10 8.40 -14.32
C CYS A 115 -8.69 8.67 -12.94
N VAL A 116 -8.19 9.67 -12.21
CA VAL A 116 -8.81 10.24 -11.01
C VAL A 116 -9.33 11.62 -11.38
N HIS A 117 -10.60 11.89 -11.08
CA HIS A 117 -11.36 13.02 -11.56
C HIS A 117 -12.03 13.76 -10.41
N LYS A 118 -12.44 15.00 -10.68
CA LYS A 118 -13.14 15.83 -9.72
C LYS A 118 -14.44 15.17 -9.26
N GLY A 119 -14.60 15.05 -7.96
CA GLY A 119 -15.79 14.46 -7.34
C GLY A 119 -15.73 12.95 -7.12
N ASP A 120 -14.71 12.25 -7.64
CA ASP A 120 -14.49 10.84 -7.29
C ASP A 120 -14.27 10.72 -5.78
N ARG A 121 -14.94 9.75 -5.17
CA ARG A 121 -14.66 9.28 -3.81
C ARG A 121 -13.69 8.12 -3.88
N VAL A 122 -12.52 8.26 -3.28
CA VAL A 122 -11.44 7.29 -3.42
C VAL A 122 -10.98 6.73 -2.08
N VAL A 123 -10.59 5.45 -2.08
CA VAL A 123 -9.78 4.87 -1.01
C VAL A 123 -8.39 4.60 -1.54
N ILE A 124 -7.38 4.73 -0.68
CA ILE A 124 -6.01 4.34 -1.02
C ILE A 124 -5.68 3.04 -0.30
N ILE A 125 -5.15 2.07 -1.04
CA ILE A 125 -4.57 0.87 -0.44
C ILE A 125 -3.17 0.61 -0.96
N ASP A 126 -2.30 0.09 -0.10
CA ASP A 126 -0.96 -0.38 -0.49
C ASP A 126 -0.51 -1.55 0.39
N ASP A 127 0.54 -2.23 -0.03
CA ASP A 127 1.09 -3.38 0.69
C ASP A 127 1.74 -2.97 2.02
N VAL A 128 2.60 -1.94 2.02
CA VAL A 128 3.38 -1.55 3.19
C VAL A 128 3.51 -0.04 3.33
N ILE A 129 3.37 0.44 4.57
CA ILE A 129 3.81 1.78 4.96
C ILE A 129 5.05 1.69 5.85
N SER A 130 6.08 2.48 5.53
CA SER A 130 7.29 2.57 6.36
C SER A 130 7.68 4.02 6.67
N THR A 131 7.98 4.84 5.67
CA THR A 131 8.29 6.27 5.86
C THR A 131 7.11 7.19 5.55
N GLY A 132 6.10 6.66 4.86
CA GLY A 132 4.99 7.46 4.33
C GLY A 132 5.35 8.38 3.16
N GLY A 133 6.57 8.30 2.60
CA GLY A 133 7.02 9.21 1.53
C GLY A 133 6.17 9.11 0.25
N THR A 134 5.73 7.91 -0.13
CA THR A 134 4.87 7.70 -1.31
C THR A 134 3.50 8.34 -1.13
N ILE A 135 2.82 8.02 -0.03
CA ILE A 135 1.48 8.53 0.25
C ILE A 135 1.48 10.06 0.46
N LYS A 136 2.52 10.64 1.06
CA LYS A 136 2.70 12.11 1.15
C LYS A 136 2.74 12.81 -0.20
N GLY A 137 3.23 12.15 -1.26
CA GLY A 137 3.16 12.67 -2.63
C GLY A 137 1.76 12.52 -3.22
N ILE A 138 1.09 11.39 -2.98
CA ILE A 138 -0.24 11.08 -3.54
C ILE A 138 -1.33 12.00 -2.98
N LEU A 139 -1.29 12.35 -1.69
CA LEU A 139 -2.34 13.15 -1.05
C LEU A 139 -2.55 14.54 -1.71
N PRO A 140 -1.51 15.35 -1.96
CA PRO A 140 -1.65 16.57 -2.76
C PRO A 140 -2.16 16.31 -4.19
N ALA A 141 -1.77 15.19 -4.81
CA ALA A 141 -2.21 14.86 -6.16
C ALA A 141 -3.73 14.61 -6.23
N LEU A 142 -4.29 13.91 -5.24
CA LEU A 142 -5.75 13.76 -5.11
C LEU A 142 -6.47 15.10 -4.96
N LYS A 143 -5.91 16.00 -4.15
CA LYS A 143 -6.44 17.36 -3.99
C LYS A 143 -6.41 18.14 -5.30
N ILE A 144 -5.35 18.02 -6.10
CA ILE A 144 -5.23 18.64 -7.42
C ILE A 144 -6.28 18.07 -8.38
N ALA A 145 -6.50 16.76 -8.37
CA ALA A 145 -7.53 16.11 -9.18
C ALA A 145 -8.96 16.48 -8.74
N GLY A 146 -9.12 17.01 -7.52
CA GLY A 146 -10.42 17.34 -6.92
C GLY A 146 -11.19 16.12 -6.44
N ALA A 147 -10.50 15.02 -6.14
CA ALA A 147 -11.07 13.81 -5.56
C ALA A 147 -11.18 13.91 -4.03
N GLU A 148 -12.19 13.26 -3.47
CA GLU A 148 -12.39 13.12 -2.03
C GLU A 148 -11.74 11.82 -1.55
N LEU A 149 -10.78 11.95 -0.63
CA LEU A 149 -10.22 10.79 0.05
C LEU A 149 -11.17 10.32 1.17
N VAL A 150 -11.67 9.10 1.06
CA VAL A 150 -12.58 8.46 2.03
C VAL A 150 -11.82 7.72 3.12
N ASP A 151 -10.82 6.92 2.75
CA ASP A 151 -10.07 6.07 3.68
C ASP A 151 -8.69 5.70 3.12
N ILE A 152 -7.78 5.30 4.01
CA ILE A 152 -6.44 4.80 3.66
C ILE A 152 -6.17 3.53 4.47
N LEU A 153 -5.73 2.46 3.80
CA LEU A 153 -5.33 1.23 4.47
C LEU A 153 -4.02 0.69 3.90
N PHE A 154 -3.10 0.32 4.79
CA PHE A 154 -1.90 -0.45 4.43
C PHE A 154 -2.03 -1.86 5.00
N VAL A 155 -1.60 -2.89 4.26
CA VAL A 155 -1.61 -4.25 4.81
C VAL A 155 -0.64 -4.34 5.98
N VAL A 156 0.59 -3.84 5.78
CA VAL A 156 1.67 -3.90 6.77
C VAL A 156 2.12 -2.50 7.18
N ASN A 157 2.22 -2.26 8.48
CA ASN A 157 2.89 -1.09 9.06
C ASN A 157 4.25 -1.46 9.61
N ARG A 158 5.28 -0.72 9.18
CA ARG A 158 6.66 -0.90 9.65
C ARG A 158 7.22 0.40 10.21
N GLY A 159 7.44 0.42 11.52
CA GLY A 159 7.93 1.61 12.23
C GLY A 159 6.80 2.57 12.59
N SER A 160 7.11 3.87 12.58
CA SER A 160 6.18 4.93 13.02
C SER A 160 5.95 5.98 11.93
N PRO A 161 5.37 5.61 10.76
CA PRO A 161 5.11 6.56 9.70
C PRO A 161 4.06 7.60 10.13
N ASP A 162 4.39 8.87 9.92
CA ASP A 162 3.45 9.98 10.05
C ASP A 162 3.21 10.61 8.67
N ILE A 163 1.95 10.68 8.26
CA ILE A 163 1.50 11.23 6.97
C ILE A 163 0.59 12.44 7.13
N GLY A 164 0.42 12.94 8.36
CA GLY A 164 -0.39 14.12 8.70
C GLY A 164 -1.90 13.89 8.74
N ILE A 165 -2.37 12.70 8.39
CA ILE A 165 -3.79 12.30 8.46
C ILE A 165 -3.92 10.85 8.94
N PRO A 166 -5.08 10.45 9.49
CA PRO A 166 -5.31 9.07 9.90
C PRO A 166 -5.23 8.08 8.74
N TYR A 167 -4.75 6.87 9.04
CA TYR A 167 -4.76 5.71 8.16
C TYR A 167 -4.95 4.44 9.00
N LYS A 168 -5.35 3.35 8.34
CA LYS A 168 -5.55 2.03 8.93
C LYS A 168 -4.43 1.08 8.52
N THR A 169 -4.20 0.07 9.34
CA THR A 169 -3.23 -1.00 9.06
C THR A 169 -3.82 -2.34 9.48
N LEU A 170 -3.51 -3.43 8.78
CA LEU A 170 -4.01 -4.76 9.16
C LEU A 170 -3.09 -5.43 10.19
N VAL A 171 -1.77 -5.25 10.02
CA VAL A 171 -0.75 -5.68 10.97
C VAL A 171 0.31 -4.60 11.14
N THR A 172 0.83 -4.45 12.35
CA THR A 172 2.06 -3.71 12.63
C THR A 172 3.16 -4.71 12.95
N ILE A 173 4.33 -4.53 12.34
CA ILE A 173 5.47 -5.42 12.51
C ILE A 173 6.72 -4.68 12.96
N ASP A 174 7.59 -5.44 13.61
CA ASP A 174 9.00 -5.11 13.81
C ASP A 174 9.89 -6.18 13.16
N VAL A 175 11.12 -5.83 12.81
CA VAL A 175 12.04 -6.71 12.08
C VAL A 175 13.41 -6.67 12.73
N ASP A 176 13.85 -7.80 13.28
CA ASP A 176 15.15 -7.97 13.92
C ASP A 176 15.98 -9.11 13.28
N GLU A 177 17.08 -9.51 13.91
CA GLU A 177 17.93 -10.61 13.42
C GLU A 177 17.26 -11.99 13.44
N ASN A 178 16.20 -12.17 14.23
CA ASN A 178 15.46 -13.42 14.36
C ASN A 178 14.28 -13.47 13.37
N GLY A 179 13.95 -12.35 12.74
CA GLY A 179 12.93 -12.26 11.70
C GLY A 179 11.88 -11.21 11.99
N VAL A 180 10.67 -11.45 11.47
CA VAL A 180 9.53 -10.55 11.66
C VAL A 180 8.81 -10.88 12.96
N LYS A 181 8.44 -9.85 13.71
CA LYS A 181 7.54 -9.92 14.87
C LYS A 181 6.29 -9.13 14.59
N ILE A 182 5.13 -9.71 14.90
CA ILE A 182 3.86 -8.99 14.87
C ILE A 182 3.70 -8.27 16.20
N ILE A 183 3.60 -6.94 16.15
CA ILE A 183 3.45 -6.05 17.31
C ILE A 183 1.97 -5.80 17.60
N ASP A 184 1.17 -5.66 16.55
CA ASP A 184 -0.27 -5.42 16.65
C ASP A 184 -0.98 -5.97 15.41
N SER A 185 -2.28 -6.24 15.53
CA SER A 185 -3.12 -6.64 14.42
C SER A 185 -4.56 -6.17 14.63
N ALA A 186 -5.22 -5.77 13.54
CA ALA A 186 -6.63 -5.37 13.57
C ALA A 186 -7.59 -6.51 13.96
N PHE A 187 -7.11 -7.78 13.93
CA PHE A 187 -7.90 -8.99 14.18
C PHE A 187 -7.12 -10.04 14.97
#